data_AF-A0A6B3GWQ7-F1
#
_entry.id   AF-A0A6B3GWQ7-F1
#
_cell.length_a   1.000
_cell.length_b   1.000
_cell.length_c   1.000
_cell.angle_alpha   90.00
_cell.angle_beta   90.00
_cell.angle_gamma   90.00
#
_symmetry.space_group_name_H-M   'P 1'
#
loop_
_entity.id
_entity.type
_entity.pdbx_description
1 polymer ?
#
loop_
_entity_poly.entity_id
_entity_poly.type
_entity_poly.pdbx_seq_one_letter_code
_entity_poly.pdbx_strand_id
1 'polypeptide(L)' 'VRADKGFGTEQMLALGKAMKDFGPASSEFASVPIGNPSFPVKGIGSTVQWDAKKAKRLFEALREDKPLAPA' A
#
# COMPACT_ATOMS: atom_id res chain seq x y z
N VAL A 1 -5.41 18.24 -6.95
CA VAL A 1 -5.12 17.15 -5.97
C VAL A 1 -5.83 17.50 -4.68
N ARG A 2 -6.56 16.57 -4.07
CA ARG A 2 -7.11 16.74 -2.71
C ARG A 2 -6.31 15.84 -1.78
N ALA A 3 -5.84 16.40 -0.69
CA ALA A 3 -5.19 15.65 0.38
C ALA A 3 -5.92 15.92 1.70
N ASP A 4 -5.62 15.13 2.72
CA ASP A 4 -6.24 15.29 4.02
C ASP A 4 -5.90 16.66 4.64
N LYS A 5 -6.65 17.05 5.67
CA LYS A 5 -6.49 18.37 6.30
C LYS A 5 -5.08 18.61 6.85
N GLY A 6 -4.30 17.57 7.15
CA GLY A 6 -2.93 17.65 7.63
C GLY A 6 -1.87 17.66 6.52
N PHE A 7 -2.28 17.45 5.27
CA PHE A 7 -1.36 17.35 4.13
C PHE A 7 -1.55 18.54 3.19
N GLY A 8 -0.98 19.67 3.60
CA GLY A 8 -1.05 20.94 2.90
C GLY A 8 -0.03 21.09 1.78
N THR A 9 0.06 22.32 1.26
CA THR A 9 0.94 22.68 0.14
C THR A 9 2.41 22.35 0.40
N GLU A 10 2.91 22.62 1.61
CA GLU A 10 4.30 22.34 1.98
C GLU A 10 4.63 20.85 1.94
N GLN A 11 3.72 20.00 2.45
CA GLN A 11 3.87 18.55 2.44
C GLN A 11 3.83 18.01 1.01
N MET A 12 2.97 18.55 0.14
CA MET A 12 2.95 18.19 -1.28
C MET A 12 4.26 18.58 -2.00
N LEU A 13 4.81 19.76 -1.72
CA LEU A 13 6.09 20.21 -2.28
C LEU A 13 7.26 19.36 -1.77
N ALA A 14 7.28 19.00 -0.49
CA ALA A 14 8.28 18.12 0.09
C ALA A 14 8.20 16.72 -0.53
N LEU A 15 7.00 16.17 -0.68
CA LEU A 15 6.78 14.88 -1.34
C LEU A 15 7.27 14.91 -2.79
N GLY A 16 6.89 15.92 -3.58
CA GLY A 16 7.32 16.03 -4.97
C GLY A 16 8.84 16.12 -5.12
N LYS A 17 9.52 16.85 -4.23
CA LYS A 17 11.00 16.91 -4.20
C LYS A 17 11.62 15.55 -3.85
N ALA A 18 11.05 14.82 -2.89
CA ALA A 18 11.53 13.49 -2.49
C ALA A 18 11.33 12.46 -3.61
N MET A 19 10.23 12.56 -4.36
CA MET A 19 9.93 11.67 -5.48
C MET A 19 10.74 11.97 -6.75
N LYS A 20 11.46 13.10 -6.83
CA LYS A 20 12.11 13.55 -8.09
C LYS A 20 13.14 12.55 -8.64
N ASP A 21 13.78 11.79 -7.75
CA ASP A 21 14.81 10.80 -8.08
C ASP A 21 14.26 9.35 -8.03
N PHE A 22 12.97 9.17 -7.73
CA PHE A 22 12.32 7.86 -7.73
C PHE A 22 11.98 7.42 -9.16
N GLY A 23 12.63 6.35 -9.62
CA GLY A 23 12.39 5.76 -10.94
C GLY A 23 11.74 4.37 -10.87
N PRO A 24 11.34 3.78 -12.02
CA PRO A 24 10.80 2.42 -12.06
C PRO A 24 11.76 1.35 -11.50
N ALA A 25 13.07 1.57 -11.63
CA ALA A 25 14.09 0.68 -11.09
C ALA A 25 14.22 0.73 -9.55
N SER A 26 13.62 1.73 -8.91
CA SER A 26 13.64 1.95 -7.45
C SER A 26 12.23 1.91 -6.84
N SER A 27 11.26 1.33 -7.56
CA SER A 27 9.86 1.27 -7.14
C SER A 27 9.34 -0.15 -7.26
N GLU A 28 8.83 -0.69 -6.16
CA GLU A 28 8.13 -1.98 -6.16
C GLU A 28 6.63 -1.77 -5.99
N PHE A 29 5.84 -2.55 -6.73
CA PHE A 29 4.38 -2.54 -6.64
C PHE A 29 3.90 -3.88 -6.11
N ALA A 30 3.05 -3.84 -5.07
CA ALA A 30 2.45 -5.02 -4.50
C ALA A 30 0.98 -4.77 -4.12
N SER A 31 0.16 -5.81 -4.21
CA SER A 31 -1.22 -5.81 -3.73
C SER A 31 -1.32 -6.68 -2.49
N VAL A 32 -2.10 -6.28 -1.48
CA VAL A 32 -2.33 -7.13 -0.31
C VAL A 32 -3.06 -8.41 -0.75
N PRO A 33 -2.50 -9.61 -0.50
CA PRO A 33 -3.06 -10.85 -1.02
C PRO A 33 -4.48 -11.10 -0.49
N ILE A 34 -5.42 -11.35 -1.41
CA ILE A 34 -6.82 -11.64 -1.08
C ILE A 34 -6.99 -13.14 -0.89
N GLY A 35 -7.61 -13.53 0.23
CA GLY A 35 -8.00 -14.91 0.53
C GLY A 35 -9.44 -15.21 0.14
N ASN A 36 -10.35 -14.26 0.38
CA ASN A 36 -11.75 -14.34 -0.06
C ASN A 36 -12.18 -13.02 -0.73
N PRO A 37 -12.45 -13.02 -2.05
CA PRO A 37 -12.84 -11.82 -2.79
C PRO A 37 -14.30 -11.38 -2.55
N SER A 38 -15.12 -12.19 -1.86
CA SER A 38 -16.51 -11.87 -1.54
C SER A 38 -16.84 -12.36 -0.13
N PHE A 39 -16.20 -11.75 0.87
CA PHE A 39 -16.41 -12.10 2.26
C PHE A 39 -17.67 -11.39 2.78
N PRO A 40 -18.66 -12.10 3.34
CA PRO A 40 -19.88 -11.47 3.82
C PRO A 40 -19.67 -10.86 5.21
N VAL A 41 -19.91 -9.56 5.34
CA VAL A 41 -19.98 -8.86 6.64
C VAL A 41 -21.33 -8.17 6.76
N LYS A 42 -22.10 -8.55 7.78
CA LYS A 42 -23.45 -8.04 8.00
C LYS A 42 -23.44 -6.52 8.13
N GLY A 43 -24.17 -5.83 7.26
CA GLY A 43 -24.37 -4.38 7.30
C GLY A 43 -23.26 -3.52 6.67
N ILE A 44 -22.21 -4.11 6.07
CA ILE A 44 -21.04 -3.36 5.55
C ILE A 44 -20.98 -3.34 4.01
N GLY A 45 -21.80 -4.12 3.32
CA GLY A 45 -21.83 -4.17 1.85
C GLY A 45 -20.79 -5.15 1.28
N SER A 46 -20.27 -4.86 0.08
CA SER A 46 -19.26 -5.71 -0.58
C SER A 46 -17.91 -5.61 0.14
N THR A 47 -17.37 -6.73 0.60
CA THR A 47 -16.07 -6.76 1.28
C THR A 47 -15.18 -7.88 0.76
N VAL A 48 -13.86 -7.67 0.89
CA VAL A 48 -12.84 -8.68 0.65
C VAL A 48 -12.18 -9.04 1.98
N GLN A 49 -11.74 -10.28 2.12
CA GLN A 49 -10.91 -10.73 3.22
C GLN A 49 -9.51 -11.04 2.71
N TRP A 50 -8.49 -10.46 3.35
CA TRP A 50 -7.10 -10.75 3.04
C TRP A 50 -6.70 -12.17 3.46
N ASP A 51 -5.77 -12.77 2.73
CA ASP A 51 -5.04 -13.96 3.20
C ASP A 51 -4.14 -13.50 4.35
N ALA A 52 -4.55 -13.79 5.58
CA ALA A 52 -3.86 -13.30 6.77
C ALA A 52 -2.38 -13.69 6.82
N LYS A 53 -2.02 -14.90 6.36
CA LYS A 53 -0.63 -15.38 6.40
C LYS A 53 0.22 -14.64 5.37
N LYS A 54 -0.27 -14.51 4.14
CA LYS A 54 0.47 -13.82 3.07
C LYS A 54 0.52 -12.31 3.30
N ALA A 55 -0.57 -11.71 3.78
CA ALA A 55 -0.61 -10.30 4.17
C ALA A 55 0.40 -10.00 5.29
N LYS A 56 0.47 -10.86 6.32
CA LYS A 56 1.47 -10.72 7.39
C LYS A 56 2.90 -10.70 6.83
N ARG A 57 3.24 -11.64 5.94
CA ARG A 57 4.57 -11.68 5.30
C ARG A 57 4.86 -10.42 4.48
N LEU A 58 3.88 -9.93 3.72
CA LEU A 58 4.02 -8.69 2.94
C LEU A 58 4.33 -7.50 3.86
N PHE A 59 3.59 -7.33 4.95
CA PHE A 59 3.81 -6.23 5.89
C PHE A 59 5.08 -6.39 6.74
N GLU A 60 5.55 -7.62 6.98
CA GLU A 60 6.87 -7.89 7.57
C GLU A 60 7.98 -7.46 6.62
N ALA A 61 7.92 -7.84 5.34
CA ALA A 61 8.88 -7.41 4.34
C ALA A 61 8.92 -5.88 4.20
N LEU A 62 7.75 -5.23 4.15
CA LEU A 62 7.66 -3.76 4.10
C LEU A 62 8.28 -3.08 5.32
N ARG A 63 8.08 -3.64 6.52
CA ARG A 63 8.67 -3.09 7.75
C ARG A 63 10.18 -3.27 7.82
N GLU A 64 10.66 -4.39 7.30
CA GLU A 64 12.08 -4.76 7.31
C GLU A 64 12.85 -4.22 6.10
N ASP A 65 12.20 -3.42 5.25
CA ASP A 65 12.76 -2.88 4.01
C ASP A 65 13.33 -3.99 3.10
N LYS A 66 12.53 -5.06 2.94
CA LYS A 66 12.82 -6.20 2.06
C LYS A 66 11.96 -6.15 0.81
N PRO A 67 12.42 -6.74 -0.31
CA PRO A 67 11.64 -6.84 -1.54
C PRO A 67 10.24 -7.43 -1.32
N LEU A 68 9.24 -6.82 -1.95
CA LEU A 68 7.81 -7.11 -1.80
C LEU A 68 7.28 -7.99 -2.94
N ALA A 69 7.90 -7.90 -4.11
CA ALA A 69 7.62 -8.74 -5.27
C ALA A 69 8.87 -9.54 -5.65
N PRO A 70 8.73 -10.76 -6.23
CA PRO A 70 9.86 -11.37 -6.91
C PRO A 70 10.33 -10.44 -8.03
N ALA A 71 11.66 -10.26 -8.13
CA ALA A 71 12.31 -9.46 -9.17
C ALA A 71 12.05 -10.02 -10.58
#